data_AF-A0A955DSA4-F1
#
_entry.id   AF-A0A955DSA4-F1
#
_cell.length_a   1.000
_cell.length_b   1.000
_cell.length_c   1.000
_cell.angle_alpha   90.00
_cell.angle_beta   90.00
_cell.angle_gamma   90.00
#
_symmetry.space_group_name_H-M   'P 1'
#
loop_
_entity.id
_entity.type
_entity.pdbx_description
1 polymer ?
#
loop_
_entity_poly.entity_id
_entity_poly.type
_entity_poly.pdbx_seq_one_letter_code
_entity_poly.pdbx_strand_id
1 'polypeptide(L)'
;MLEQKFQLVTDDAEKVAVLKRMAHIWSGQLRDRARASGVYDRVLDLDISDDEAADAVEATYRDEGRWEDLIGLYLDRLEVVEDPHDRQSVFRKAADVYREKLRKPEGAFLVLGQALAEDPGDRALAEDLLHLADVTGQNDELVNLFTKA
;
A
#
# COMPACT_ATOMS: atom_id res chain seq x y z
N MET A 1 -10.90 -29.12 11.97
CA MET A 1 -9.84 -29.01 13.02
C MET A 1 -9.22 -27.61 13.07
N LEU A 2 -8.86 -26.98 11.94
CA LEU A 2 -8.37 -25.58 11.94
C LEU A 2 -9.48 -24.54 12.20
N GLU A 3 -10.68 -24.74 11.67
CA GLU A 3 -11.85 -23.85 11.89
C GLU A 3 -12.29 -23.78 13.36
N GLN A 4 -12.16 -24.89 14.09
CA GLN A 4 -12.53 -24.98 15.50
C GLN A 4 -11.54 -24.27 16.42
N LYS A 5 -10.27 -24.14 16.01
CA LYS A 5 -9.27 -23.34 16.73
C LYS A 5 -9.50 -21.85 16.54
N PHE A 6 -9.90 -21.41 15.34
CA PHE A 6 -10.18 -19.99 15.05
C PHE A 6 -11.25 -19.37 15.98
N GLN A 7 -12.24 -20.17 16.41
CA GLN A 7 -13.30 -19.71 17.32
C GLN A 7 -12.85 -19.56 18.80
N LEU A 8 -11.69 -20.09 19.18
CA LEU A 8 -11.18 -20.09 20.56
C LEU A 8 -9.99 -19.13 20.76
N VAL A 9 -9.51 -18.53 19.67
CA VAL A 9 -8.40 -17.59 19.68
C VAL A 9 -8.95 -16.18 19.82
N THR A 10 -8.74 -15.57 20.99
CA THR A 10 -9.09 -14.16 21.25
C THR A 10 -7.96 -13.19 20.89
N ASP A 11 -6.76 -13.71 20.64
CA ASP A 11 -5.56 -12.92 20.31
C ASP A 11 -5.36 -12.83 18.80
N ASP A 12 -5.25 -11.61 18.28
CA ASP A 12 -5.10 -11.37 16.85
C ASP A 12 -3.79 -11.94 16.30
N ALA A 13 -2.72 -12.02 17.12
CA ALA A 13 -1.46 -12.65 16.72
C ALA A 13 -1.62 -14.15 16.41
N GLU A 14 -2.40 -14.89 17.22
CA GLU A 14 -2.66 -16.30 16.97
C GLU A 14 -3.57 -16.52 15.75
N LYS A 15 -4.52 -15.61 15.49
CA LYS A 15 -5.35 -15.65 14.26
C LYS A 15 -4.49 -15.42 13.03
N VAL A 16 -3.61 -14.42 13.05
CA VAL A 16 -2.65 -14.13 11.98
C VAL A 16 -1.81 -15.36 11.68
N ALA A 17 -1.24 -16.01 12.70
CA ALA A 17 -0.43 -17.22 12.50
C ALA A 17 -1.20 -18.37 11.82
N VAL A 18 -2.47 -18.58 12.17
CA VAL A 18 -3.34 -19.59 11.53
C VAL A 18 -3.65 -19.22 10.08
N LEU A 19 -4.00 -17.95 9.83
CA LEU A 19 -4.32 -17.44 8.49
C LEU A 19 -3.12 -17.52 7.56
N LYS A 20 -1.92 -17.10 8.01
CA LYS A 20 -0.69 -17.22 7.21
C LYS A 20 -0.40 -18.67 6.83
N ARG A 21 -0.57 -19.61 7.76
CA ARG A 21 -0.39 -21.03 7.45
C ARG A 21 -1.39 -21.53 6.40
N MET A 22 -2.65 -21.07 6.45
CA MET A 22 -3.63 -21.39 5.42
C MET A 22 -3.24 -20.80 4.06
N ALA A 23 -2.81 -19.54 4.04
CA ALA A 23 -2.38 -18.85 2.82
C ALA A 23 -1.19 -19.55 2.14
N HIS A 24 -0.19 -19.98 2.91
CA HIS A 24 0.95 -20.77 2.42
C HIS A 24 0.54 -22.10 1.77
N ILE A 25 -0.47 -22.79 2.32
CA ILE A 25 -0.99 -24.03 1.74
C ILE A 25 -1.65 -23.75 0.39
N TRP A 26 -2.46 -22.68 0.32
CA TRP A 26 -3.10 -22.27 -0.93
C TRP A 26 -2.08 -21.87 -2.00
N SER A 27 -1.11 -21.01 -1.65
CA SER A 27 -0.12 -20.49 -2.60
C SER A 27 0.89 -21.56 -3.05
N GLY A 28 1.40 -22.37 -2.12
CA GLY A 28 2.44 -23.35 -2.39
C GLY A 28 1.91 -24.70 -2.88
N GLN A 29 1.08 -25.34 -2.07
CA GLN A 29 0.64 -26.73 -2.33
C GLN A 29 -0.45 -26.78 -3.40
N LEU A 30 -1.42 -25.88 -3.32
CA LEU A 30 -2.58 -25.87 -4.21
C LEU A 30 -2.38 -24.94 -5.41
N ARG A 31 -1.32 -24.12 -5.41
CA ARG A 31 -0.97 -23.15 -6.46
C ARG A 31 -2.14 -22.21 -6.82
N ASP A 32 -3.02 -21.94 -5.86
CA ASP A 32 -4.18 -21.08 -6.01
C ASP A 32 -3.87 -19.73 -5.37
N ARG A 33 -3.22 -18.85 -6.15
CA ARG A 33 -2.80 -17.52 -5.70
C ARG A 33 -3.99 -16.63 -5.34
N ALA A 34 -5.10 -16.74 -6.06
CA ALA A 34 -6.30 -15.95 -5.79
C ALA A 34 -6.89 -16.28 -4.41
N ARG A 35 -7.02 -17.57 -4.07
CA ARG A 35 -7.47 -17.95 -2.71
C ARG A 35 -6.45 -17.61 -1.63
N ALA A 36 -5.15 -17.73 -1.91
CA ALA A 36 -4.13 -17.31 -0.98
C ALA A 36 -4.24 -15.80 -0.67
N SER A 37 -4.40 -14.97 -1.71
CA SER A 37 -4.60 -13.52 -1.56
C SER A 37 -5.80 -13.20 -0.68
N GLY A 38 -6.96 -13.83 -0.89
CA GLY A 38 -8.12 -13.59 -0.04
C GLY A 38 -7.93 -14.01 1.42
N VAL A 39 -6.99 -14.91 1.72
CA VAL A 39 -6.59 -15.23 3.10
C VAL A 39 -5.59 -14.20 3.62
N TYR A 40 -4.66 -13.72 2.79
CA TYR A 40 -3.73 -12.65 3.14
C TYR A 40 -4.43 -11.29 3.35
N ASP A 41 -5.50 -10.97 2.61
CA ASP A 41 -6.34 -9.79 2.88
C ASP A 41 -6.83 -9.80 4.33
N ARG A 42 -7.27 -10.96 4.83
CA ARG A 42 -7.69 -11.13 6.23
C ARG A 42 -6.56 -11.08 7.23
N VAL A 43 -5.32 -11.35 6.80
CA VAL A 43 -4.14 -11.12 7.63
C VAL A 43 -3.94 -9.61 7.78
N LEU A 44 -4.02 -8.85 6.68
CA LEU A 44 -3.86 -7.40 6.67
C LEU A 44 -4.97 -6.66 7.44
N ASP A 45 -6.20 -7.20 7.45
CA ASP A 45 -7.28 -6.69 8.31
C ASP A 45 -6.94 -6.74 9.82
N LEU A 46 -6.05 -7.65 10.22
CA LEU A 46 -5.63 -7.84 11.62
C LEU A 46 -4.25 -7.22 11.91
N ASP A 47 -3.35 -7.31 10.94
CA ASP A 47 -1.98 -6.83 11.00
C ASP A 47 -1.55 -6.30 9.61
N ILE A 48 -1.82 -5.01 9.39
CA ILE A 48 -1.44 -4.30 8.15
C ILE A 48 0.08 -4.16 7.99
N SER A 49 0.87 -4.44 9.04
CA SER A 49 2.33 -4.42 8.99
C SER A 49 2.95 -5.74 8.50
N ASP A 50 2.15 -6.78 8.25
CA ASP A 50 2.65 -8.06 7.76
C ASP A 50 3.13 -7.97 6.30
N ASP A 51 4.44 -7.83 6.11
CA ASP A 51 5.07 -7.66 4.80
C ASP A 51 4.77 -8.82 3.83
N GLU A 52 4.72 -10.04 4.34
CA GLU A 52 4.47 -11.22 3.51
C GLU A 52 3.05 -11.21 2.93
N ALA A 53 2.07 -10.85 3.76
CA ALA A 53 0.70 -10.69 3.33
C ALA A 53 0.57 -9.51 2.34
N ALA A 54 1.22 -8.39 2.63
CA ALA A 54 1.21 -7.21 1.77
C ALA A 54 1.78 -7.51 0.39
N ASP A 55 2.91 -8.21 0.29
CA ASP A 55 3.54 -8.58 -0.98
C ASP A 55 2.67 -9.53 -1.79
N ALA A 56 2.03 -10.51 -1.14
CA ALA A 56 1.16 -11.48 -1.80
C ALA A 56 -0.12 -10.82 -2.35
N VAL A 57 -0.72 -9.92 -1.57
CA VAL A 57 -1.91 -9.15 -1.97
C VAL A 57 -1.54 -8.14 -3.06
N GLU A 58 -0.42 -7.41 -2.92
CA GLU A 58 0.08 -6.48 -3.93
C GLU A 58 0.25 -7.19 -5.28
N ALA A 59 0.93 -8.34 -5.30
CA ALA A 59 1.14 -9.11 -6.53
C ALA A 59 -0.19 -9.54 -7.17
N THR A 60 -1.15 -9.99 -6.36
CA THR A 60 -2.46 -10.43 -6.86
C THR A 60 -3.28 -9.26 -7.39
N TYR A 61 -3.34 -8.14 -6.67
CA TYR A 61 -4.07 -6.95 -7.10
C TYR A 61 -3.47 -6.38 -8.40
N ARG A 62 -2.14 -6.40 -8.56
CA ARG A 62 -1.47 -6.04 -9.80
C ARG A 62 -1.81 -6.99 -10.95
N ASP A 63 -1.77 -8.30 -10.72
CA ASP A 63 -2.10 -9.32 -11.74
C ASP A 63 -3.57 -9.23 -12.20
N GLU A 64 -4.49 -8.88 -11.29
CA GLU A 64 -5.93 -8.77 -11.55
C GLU A 64 -6.37 -7.37 -12.03
N GLY A 65 -5.49 -6.37 -11.97
CA GLY A 65 -5.80 -4.99 -12.31
C GLY A 65 -6.71 -4.29 -11.30
N ARG A 66 -6.70 -4.73 -10.04
CA ARG A 66 -7.43 -4.14 -8.91
C ARG A 66 -6.68 -2.93 -8.36
N TRP A 67 -6.58 -1.88 -9.18
CA TRP A 67 -5.73 -0.71 -8.89
C TRP A 67 -6.23 0.14 -7.73
N GLU A 68 -7.55 0.28 -7.57
CA GLU A 68 -8.15 0.99 -6.45
C GLU A 68 -7.85 0.30 -5.11
N ASP A 69 -7.96 -1.02 -5.07
CA ASP A 69 -7.65 -1.81 -3.88
C ASP A 69 -6.15 -1.75 -3.56
N LEU A 70 -5.29 -1.72 -4.59
CA LEU A 70 -3.85 -1.56 -4.43
C LEU A 70 -3.48 -0.19 -3.85
N ILE A 71 -4.19 0.88 -4.23
CA ILE A 71 -4.04 2.18 -3.58
C ILE A 71 -4.44 2.10 -2.11
N GLY A 72 -5.59 1.48 -1.81
CA GLY A 72 -6.02 1.28 -0.42
C GLY A 72 -4.94 0.62 0.42
N LEU A 73 -4.39 -0.50 -0.06
CA LEU A 73 -3.28 -1.20 0.59
C LEU A 73 -2.09 -0.28 0.87
N TYR A 74 -1.64 0.52 -0.10
CA TYR A 74 -0.50 1.41 0.11
C TYR A 74 -0.78 2.53 1.10
N LEU A 75 -1.99 3.12 1.07
CA LEU A 75 -2.37 4.17 2.01
C LEU A 75 -2.45 3.63 3.44
N ASP A 76 -3.08 2.48 3.64
CA ASP A 76 -3.18 1.84 4.96
C ASP A 76 -1.79 1.48 5.50
N ARG A 77 -0.89 1.01 4.63
CA ARG A 77 0.51 0.75 5.00
C ARG A 77 1.26 2.02 5.42
N LEU A 78 1.02 3.15 4.77
CA LEU A 78 1.62 4.44 5.15
C LEU A 78 1.16 4.93 6.53
N GLU A 79 0.13 4.34 7.13
CA GLU A 79 -0.24 4.63 8.52
C GLU A 79 0.63 3.89 9.54
N VAL A 80 1.27 2.77 9.16
CA VAL A 80 2.00 1.89 10.08
C VAL A 80 3.49 1.73 9.81
N VAL A 81 3.95 1.94 8.57
CA VAL A 81 5.37 1.82 8.22
C VAL A 81 6.13 2.99 8.83
N GLU A 82 7.12 2.73 9.70
CA GLU A 82 7.88 3.80 10.36
C GLU A 82 9.21 4.12 9.66
N ASP A 83 9.83 3.14 8.98
CA ASP A 83 11.12 3.33 8.34
C ASP A 83 11.01 4.34 7.17
N PRO A 84 11.76 5.45 7.20
CA PRO A 84 11.63 6.49 6.18
C PRO A 84 11.91 6.01 4.75
N HIS A 85 12.82 5.05 4.57
CA HIS A 85 13.14 4.53 3.25
C HIS A 85 11.99 3.68 2.71
N ASP A 86 11.39 2.84 3.56
CA ASP A 86 10.24 2.03 3.17
C ASP A 86 8.99 2.88 2.94
N ARG A 87 8.72 3.88 3.78
CA ARG A 87 7.64 4.88 3.55
C ARG A 87 7.79 5.55 2.19
N GLN A 88 8.99 6.02 1.88
CA GLN A 88 9.31 6.65 0.60
C GLN A 88 9.12 5.70 -0.59
N SER A 89 9.42 4.41 -0.43
CA SER A 89 9.11 3.39 -1.44
C SER A 89 7.60 3.23 -1.66
N VAL A 90 6.82 3.17 -0.58
CA VAL A 90 5.35 3.02 -0.65
C VAL A 90 4.68 4.26 -1.27
N PHE A 91 5.11 5.48 -0.91
CA PHE A 91 4.62 6.71 -1.55
C PHE A 91 4.82 6.71 -3.07
N ARG A 92 6.02 6.33 -3.54
CA ARG A 92 6.32 6.26 -4.97
C ARG A 92 5.47 5.21 -5.67
N LYS A 93 5.34 4.01 -5.08
CA LYS A 93 4.45 2.95 -5.61
C LYS A 93 3.00 3.42 -5.76
N ALA A 94 2.46 4.12 -4.76
CA ALA A 94 1.10 4.66 -4.80
C ALA A 94 0.95 5.74 -5.87
N ALA A 95 1.92 6.66 -5.98
CA ALA A 95 1.92 7.70 -7.01
C ALA A 95 1.94 7.11 -8.43
N ASP A 96 2.74 6.05 -8.66
CA ASP A 96 2.79 5.36 -9.95
C ASP A 96 1.45 4.71 -10.31
N VAL A 97 0.78 4.07 -9.35
CA VAL A 97 -0.56 3.49 -9.58
C VAL A 97 -1.57 4.58 -9.92
N TYR A 98 -1.57 5.70 -9.19
CA TYR A 98 -2.44 6.84 -9.50
C TYR A 98 -2.19 7.39 -10.91
N ARG A 99 -0.93 7.65 -11.25
CA ARG A 99 -0.54 8.27 -12.51
C ARG A 99 -0.75 7.35 -13.70
N GLU A 100 -0.28 6.11 -13.63
CA GLU A 100 -0.22 5.23 -14.79
C GLU A 100 -1.44 4.33 -14.95
N LYS A 101 -1.93 3.77 -13.84
CA LYS A 101 -2.97 2.73 -13.87
C LYS A 101 -4.36 3.33 -13.75
N LEU A 102 -4.54 4.23 -12.79
CA LEU A 102 -5.81 4.92 -12.57
C LEU A 102 -5.98 6.17 -13.44
N ARG A 103 -4.87 6.71 -13.99
CA ARG A 103 -4.86 7.97 -14.75
C ARG A 103 -5.49 9.13 -13.98
N LYS A 104 -5.19 9.20 -12.69
CA LYS A 104 -5.61 10.23 -11.74
C LYS A 104 -4.37 10.95 -11.20
N PRO A 105 -3.72 11.80 -12.02
CA PRO A 105 -2.48 12.49 -11.64
C PRO A 105 -2.64 13.38 -10.40
N GLU A 106 -3.86 13.85 -10.10
CA GLU A 106 -4.17 14.61 -8.89
C GLU A 106 -3.96 13.76 -7.62
N GLY A 107 -4.26 12.47 -7.68
CA GLY A 107 -4.00 11.53 -6.59
C GLY A 107 -2.50 11.31 -6.37
N ALA A 108 -1.73 11.22 -7.46
CA ALA A 108 -0.28 11.12 -7.39
C ALA A 108 0.34 12.38 -6.75
N PHE A 109 -0.15 13.57 -7.12
CA PHE A 109 0.28 14.83 -6.53
C PHE A 109 0.04 14.86 -5.02
N LEU A 110 -1.13 14.45 -4.55
CA LEU A 110 -1.44 14.45 -3.11
C LEU A 110 -0.50 13.53 -2.32
N VAL A 111 -0.28 12.30 -2.82
CA VAL A 111 0.57 11.30 -2.16
C VAL A 111 2.04 11.73 -2.16
N LEU A 112 2.56 12.23 -3.28
CA LEU A 112 3.94 12.74 -3.33
C LEU A 112 4.12 14.02 -2.51
N GLY A 113 3.08 14.84 -2.39
CA GLY A 113 3.08 16.03 -1.54
C GLY A 113 3.26 15.67 -0.05
N GLN A 114 2.62 14.59 0.40
CA GLN A 114 2.85 14.02 1.74
C GLN A 114 4.28 13.50 1.89
N ALA A 115 4.79 12.78 0.88
CA ALA A 115 6.17 12.28 0.88
C ALA A 115 7.20 13.42 0.99
N LEU A 116 7.00 14.53 0.27
CA LEU A 116 7.86 15.71 0.35
C LEU A 116 7.73 16.42 1.70
N ALA A 117 6.55 16.43 2.33
CA ALA A 117 6.40 16.99 3.68
C ALA A 117 7.19 16.19 4.73
N GLU A 118 7.38 14.88 4.52
CA GLU A 118 8.21 14.03 5.39
C GLU A 118 9.72 14.17 5.12
N ASP A 119 10.10 14.37 3.87
CA ASP A 119 11.48 14.70 3.48
C ASP A 119 11.54 15.93 2.57
N PRO A 120 11.50 17.15 3.13
CA PRO A 120 11.54 18.39 2.34
C PRO A 120 12.84 18.57 1.55
N GLY A 121 13.89 17.78 1.85
CA GLY A 121 15.17 17.81 1.16
C GLY A 121 15.21 17.01 -0.14
N ASP A 122 14.20 16.19 -0.41
CA ASP A 122 14.15 15.35 -1.61
C ASP A 122 13.84 16.19 -2.86
N ARG A 123 14.91 16.62 -3.54
CA ARG A 123 14.83 17.39 -4.78
C ARG A 123 14.12 16.63 -5.90
N ALA A 124 14.24 15.31 -5.95
CA ALA A 124 13.60 14.52 -7.01
C ALA A 124 12.08 14.51 -6.84
N LEU A 125 11.60 14.42 -5.59
CA LEU A 125 10.16 14.56 -5.29
C LEU A 125 9.65 15.97 -5.61
N ALA A 126 10.42 17.00 -5.25
CA ALA A 126 10.06 18.38 -5.56
C ALA A 126 9.93 18.62 -7.08
N GLU A 127 10.84 18.05 -7.88
CA GLU A 127 10.79 18.11 -9.35
C GLU A 127 9.60 17.35 -9.93
N ASP A 128 9.29 16.15 -9.44
CA ASP A 128 8.11 15.38 -9.91
C ASP A 128 6.79 16.12 -9.57
N LEU A 129 6.71 16.72 -8.37
CA LEU A 129 5.56 17.53 -7.97
C LEU A 129 5.38 18.80 -8.79
N LEU A 130 6.47 19.47 -9.17
CA LEU A 130 6.42 20.61 -10.10
C LEU A 130 5.80 20.19 -11.44
N HIS A 131 6.30 19.09 -12.02
CA HIS A 131 5.78 18.59 -13.28
C HIS A 131 4.31 18.13 -13.17
N LEU A 132 3.93 17.48 -12.06
CA LEU A 132 2.54 17.10 -11.82
C LEU A 132 1.63 18.32 -11.68
N ALA A 133 2.02 19.34 -10.93
CA ALA A 133 1.24 20.57 -10.77
C ALA A 133 0.99 21.29 -12.09
N ASP A 134 2.00 21.32 -12.98
CA ASP A 134 1.87 21.89 -14.32
C ASP A 134 0.80 21.14 -15.15
N VAL A 135 0.74 19.82 -15.03
CA VAL A 135 -0.19 18.97 -15.78
C VAL A 135 -1.60 18.97 -15.17
N THR A 136 -1.72 19.02 -13.84
CA THR A 136 -3.01 18.97 -13.12
C THR A 136 -3.62 20.34 -12.85
N GLY A 137 -2.84 21.42 -13.01
CA GLY A 137 -3.23 22.77 -12.63
C GLY A 137 -3.12 23.06 -11.12
N GLN A 138 -2.50 22.18 -10.33
CA GLN A 138 -2.38 22.29 -8.86
C GLN A 138 -1.23 23.21 -8.40
N ASN A 139 -0.99 24.29 -9.14
CA ASN A 139 0.11 25.22 -8.87
C ASN A 139 -0.09 25.97 -7.55
N ASP A 140 -1.34 26.31 -7.21
CA ASP A 140 -1.67 26.98 -5.95
C ASP A 140 -1.41 26.07 -4.75
N GLU A 141 -1.78 24.78 -4.84
CA GLU A 141 -1.49 23.77 -3.83
C GLU A 141 0.03 23.57 -3.67
N LEU A 142 0.77 23.55 -4.79
CA LEU A 142 2.23 23.39 -4.76
C LEU A 142 2.92 24.56 -4.05
N VAL A 143 2.52 25.81 -4.35
CA VAL A 143 3.05 27.00 -3.67
C VAL A 143 2.75 26.94 -2.16
N ASN A 144 1.53 26.52 -1.79
CA ASN A 144 1.16 26.36 -0.39
C ASN A 144 1.98 25.26 0.31
N LEU A 145 2.35 24.19 -0.39
CA LEU A 145 3.19 23.11 0.14
C LEU A 145 4.60 23.62 0.44
N PHE A 146 5.25 24.31 -0.51
CA PHE A 146 6.62 24.82 -0.33
C PHE A 146 6.76 26.01 0.62
N THR A 147 5.68 26.75 0.87
CA THR A 147 5.70 27.90 1.79
C THR A 147 5.42 27.54 3.25
N LYS A 148 4.91 26.33 3.51
CA LYS A 148 4.62 25.81 4.85
C LYS A 148 5.67 24.83 5.40
N ALA A 149 6.51 24.28 4.54
CA ALA A 149 7.66 23.44 4.90
C ALA A 149 8.86 24.30 5.35
#